data_AF-A0A7S9DCA0-F1
#
_entry.id   AF-A0A7S9DCA0-F1
#
_cell.length_a   1.000
_cell.length_b   1.000
_cell.length_c   1.000
_cell.angle_alpha   90.00
_cell.angle_beta   90.00
_cell.angle_gamma   90.00
#
_symmetry.space_group_name_H-M   'P 1'
#
loop_
_entity.id
_entity.type
_entity.pdbx_description
1 polymer ?
#
loop_
_entity_poly.entity_id
_entity_poly.type
_entity_poly.pdbx_seq_one_letter_code
_entity_poly.pdbx_strand_id
1 'polypeptide(L)'
;MSDLMIGTIQPRHERLWRAGQDGNWEFAAYELGNLRGAFGRLGRAHPTEHETSLPDMITSVTERPFNNLTDAIRSKDAAAFAKAYGELTDACNSCHQALNHGVVKIGRPDDKSQSDLALHKAP
;
A
#
# COMPACT_ATOMS: atom_id res chain seq x y z
N MET A 1 -14.35 -5.23 7.19
CA MET A 1 -13.64 -4.88 5.95
C MET A 1 -13.09 -3.46 6.04
N SER A 2 -13.93 -2.44 6.18
CA SER A 2 -13.52 -1.02 6.21
C SER A 2 -12.50 -0.66 7.30
N ASP A 3 -12.64 -1.17 8.52
CA ASP A 3 -11.69 -0.89 9.60
C ASP A 3 -10.28 -1.41 9.32
N LEU A 4 -10.17 -2.55 8.62
CA LEU A 4 -8.87 -3.08 8.20
C LEU A 4 -8.29 -2.27 7.04
N MET A 5 -9.14 -1.80 6.12
CA MET A 5 -8.71 -0.92 5.04
C MET A 5 -8.16 0.41 5.57
N ILE A 6 -8.95 1.13 6.36
CA ILE A 6 -8.63 2.48 6.87
C ILE A 6 -7.59 2.40 8.00
N GLY A 7 -7.72 1.43 8.90
CA GLY A 7 -6.86 1.33 10.09
C GLY A 7 -5.52 0.64 9.84
N THR A 8 -5.36 -0.12 8.74
CA THR A 8 -4.12 -0.89 8.52
C THR A 8 -3.55 -0.80 7.11
N ILE A 9 -4.36 -0.85 6.07
CA ILE A 9 -3.86 -0.90 4.68
C ILE A 9 -3.51 0.49 4.19
N GLN A 10 -4.44 1.43 4.28
CA GLN A 10 -4.24 2.81 3.82
C GLN A 10 -3.05 3.49 4.52
N PRO A 11 -2.88 3.46 5.85
CA PRO A 11 -1.74 4.12 6.50
C PRO A 11 -0.39 3.54 6.06
N ARG A 12 -0.34 2.24 5.75
CA ARG A 12 0.89 1.58 5.28
C ARG A 12 1.19 1.92 3.83
N HIS A 13 0.17 2.03 2.99
CA HIS A 13 0.31 2.55 1.63
C HIS A 13 0.86 3.98 1.65
N GLU A 14 0.39 4.84 2.56
CA GLU A 14 0.89 6.21 2.70
C GLU A 14 2.33 6.28 3.26
N ARG A 15 2.67 5.44 4.23
CA ARG A 15 4.02 5.39 4.82
C ARG A 15 5.05 4.81 3.83
N LEU A 16 4.65 3.84 3.02
CA LEU A 16 5.48 3.31 1.94
C LEU A 16 5.88 4.41 0.95
N TRP A 17 4.94 5.25 0.50
CA TRP A 17 5.23 6.37 -0.39
C TRP A 17 6.29 7.30 0.21
N ARG A 18 6.04 7.78 1.43
CA ARG A 18 6.94 8.69 2.14
C ARG A 18 8.34 8.09 2.28
N ALA A 19 8.44 6.83 2.69
CA ALA A 19 9.73 6.13 2.79
C ALA A 19 10.50 6.11 1.46
N GLY A 20 9.80 5.89 0.33
CA GLY A 20 10.42 5.95 -0.99
C GLY A 20 10.83 7.36 -1.41
N GLN A 21 10.03 8.37 -1.10
CA GLN A 21 10.33 9.78 -1.38
C GLN A 21 11.56 10.28 -0.58
N ASP A 22 11.69 9.83 0.67
CA ASP A 22 12.83 10.15 1.55
C ASP A 22 14.09 9.33 1.21
N GLY A 23 14.02 8.39 0.26
CA GLY A 23 15.09 7.44 -0.02
C GLY A 23 15.39 6.49 1.15
N ASN A 24 14.47 6.37 2.11
CA ASN A 24 14.57 5.46 3.25
C ASN A 24 14.15 4.04 2.83
N TRP A 25 15.00 3.39 2.05
CA TRP A 25 14.72 2.08 1.43
C TRP A 25 14.49 0.96 2.45
N GLU A 26 15.13 1.00 3.61
CA GLU A 26 14.91 0.03 4.68
C GLU A 26 13.49 0.14 5.24
N PHE A 27 13.04 1.36 5.50
CA PHE A 27 11.68 1.61 5.96
C PHE A 27 10.64 1.34 4.87
N ALA A 28 10.96 1.62 3.60
CA ALA A 28 10.11 1.25 2.48
C ALA A 28 9.92 -0.28 2.39
N ALA A 29 10.99 -1.06 2.56
CA ALA A 29 10.91 -2.53 2.60
C ALA A 29 10.05 -3.01 3.79
N TYR A 30 10.22 -2.39 4.96
CA TYR A 30 9.42 -2.68 6.16
C TYR A 30 7.93 -2.42 5.93
N GLU A 31 7.56 -1.25 5.39
CA GLU A 31 6.15 -0.92 5.13
C GLU A 31 5.55 -1.77 4.02
N LEU A 32 6.30 -2.11 2.96
CA LEU A 32 5.85 -3.02 1.91
C LEU A 32 5.52 -4.41 2.48
N GLY A 33 6.40 -4.96 3.33
CA GLY A 33 6.16 -6.24 4.00
C GLY A 33 4.93 -6.21 4.90
N ASN A 34 4.76 -5.13 5.68
CA ASN A 34 3.59 -4.97 6.52
C ASN A 34 2.29 -4.75 5.74
N LEU A 35 2.35 -4.06 4.59
CA LEU A 35 1.21 -3.86 3.69
C LEU A 35 0.75 -5.21 3.11
N ARG A 36 1.68 -6.04 2.62
CA ARG A 36 1.39 -7.44 2.24
C ARG A 36 0.74 -8.21 3.40
N GLY A 37 1.28 -8.09 4.61
CA GLY A 37 0.73 -8.72 5.80
C GLY A 37 -0.68 -8.24 6.16
N ALA A 38 -0.97 -6.95 5.95
CA ALA A 38 -2.29 -6.36 6.18
C ALA A 38 -3.35 -6.92 5.22
N PHE A 39 -3.02 -7.00 3.92
CA PHE A 39 -3.87 -7.68 2.94
C PHE A 39 -4.07 -9.17 3.23
N GLY A 40 -3.03 -9.86 3.69
CA GLY A 40 -3.16 -11.26 4.13
C GLY A 40 -4.13 -11.42 5.32
N ARG A 41 -4.11 -10.49 6.28
CA ARG A 41 -5.09 -10.47 7.39
C ARG A 41 -6.50 -10.16 6.90
N LEU A 42 -6.63 -9.22 5.96
CA LEU A 42 -7.90 -8.87 5.34
C LEU A 42 -8.56 -10.09 4.68
N GLY A 43 -7.83 -10.79 3.82
CA GLY A 43 -8.34 -11.98 3.13
C GLY A 43 -8.70 -13.12 4.09
N ARG A 44 -7.99 -13.27 5.22
CA ARG A 44 -8.36 -14.26 6.25
C ARG A 44 -9.61 -13.86 7.04
N ALA A 45 -9.78 -12.58 7.35
CA ALA A 45 -10.93 -12.08 8.09
C ALA A 45 -12.21 -12.04 7.23
N HIS A 46 -12.05 -11.86 5.92
CA HIS A 46 -13.12 -11.80 4.92
C HIS A 46 -12.79 -12.74 3.76
N PRO A 47 -12.94 -14.07 3.92
CA PRO A 47 -12.52 -15.02 2.88
C PRO A 47 -13.34 -14.93 1.60
N THR A 48 -14.58 -14.43 1.69
CA THR A 48 -15.51 -14.33 0.56
C THR A 48 -16.12 -12.93 0.51
N GLU A 49 -16.29 -12.40 -0.69
CA GLU A 49 -17.00 -11.17 -1.00
C GLU A 49 -17.84 -11.41 -2.26
N HIS A 50 -19.17 -11.26 -2.16
CA HIS A 50 -20.12 -11.59 -3.25
C HIS A 50 -19.87 -12.97 -3.91
N GLU A 51 -19.78 -14.03 -3.10
CA GLU A 51 -19.49 -15.42 -3.54
C GLU A 51 -18.12 -15.63 -4.24
N THR A 52 -17.25 -14.62 -4.24
CA THR A 52 -15.91 -14.68 -4.83
C THR A 52 -14.85 -14.68 -3.73
N SER A 53 -13.77 -15.44 -3.94
CA SER A 53 -12.60 -15.46 -3.05
C SER A 53 -11.94 -14.09 -2.99
N LEU A 54 -12.07 -13.39 -1.87
CA LEU A 54 -11.41 -12.11 -1.66
C LEU A 54 -9.87 -12.23 -1.64
N PRO A 55 -9.24 -13.26 -1.02
CA PRO A 55 -7.80 -13.47 -1.13
C PRO A 55 -7.30 -13.55 -2.57
N ASP A 56 -8.05 -14.21 -3.46
CA ASP A 56 -7.66 -14.34 -4.86
C ASP A 56 -7.82 -13.01 -5.60
N MET A 57 -8.92 -12.28 -5.34
CA MET A 57 -9.09 -10.92 -5.87
C MET A 57 -7.95 -10.00 -5.44
N ILE A 58 -7.61 -9.97 -4.14
CA ILE A 58 -6.48 -9.20 -3.60
C ILE A 58 -5.18 -9.60 -4.31
N THR A 59 -4.91 -10.90 -4.45
CA THR A 59 -3.67 -11.38 -5.08
C THR A 59 -3.60 -10.96 -6.53
N SER A 60 -4.69 -11.12 -7.29
CA SER A 60 -4.75 -10.80 -8.72
C SER A 60 -4.43 -9.33 -9.03
N VAL A 61 -4.78 -8.40 -8.13
CA VAL A 61 -4.53 -6.96 -8.35
C VAL A 61 -3.23 -6.49 -7.71
N THR A 62 -2.74 -7.14 -6.65
CA THR A 62 -1.58 -6.65 -5.88
C THR A 62 -0.26 -7.36 -6.16
N GLU A 63 -0.26 -8.59 -6.70
CA GLU A 63 0.95 -9.40 -6.83
C GLU A 63 2.03 -8.71 -7.68
N ARG A 64 1.68 -8.31 -8.91
CA ARG A 64 2.60 -7.63 -9.83
C ARG A 64 3.17 -6.32 -9.23
N PRO A 65 2.35 -5.34 -8.79
CA PRO A 65 2.90 -4.10 -8.26
C PRO A 65 3.73 -4.32 -6.99
N PHE A 66 3.39 -5.30 -6.14
CA PHE A 66 4.24 -5.62 -5.00
C PHE A 66 5.58 -6.24 -5.38
N ASN A 67 5.64 -7.04 -6.43
CA ASN A 67 6.91 -7.58 -6.92
C ASN A 67 7.76 -6.46 -7.53
N ASN A 68 7.16 -5.60 -8.35
CA ASN A 68 7.83 -4.42 -8.92
C ASN A 68 8.37 -3.47 -7.82
N LEU A 69 7.58 -3.22 -6.76
CA LEU A 69 8.02 -2.43 -5.61
C LEU A 69 9.17 -3.11 -4.86
N THR A 70 9.12 -4.44 -4.72
CA THR A 70 10.20 -5.20 -4.08
C THR A 70 11.51 -5.01 -4.83
N ASP A 71 11.47 -5.11 -6.16
CA ASP A 71 12.64 -4.96 -7.01
C ASP A 71 13.17 -3.53 -7.00
N ALA A 72 12.28 -2.53 -7.11
CA ALA A 72 12.66 -1.11 -7.06
C ALA A 72 13.28 -0.71 -5.71
N ILE A 73 12.75 -1.22 -4.59
CA ILE A 73 13.32 -0.97 -3.26
C ILE A 73 14.70 -1.62 -3.13
N ARG A 74 14.88 -2.84 -3.65
CA ARG A 74 16.17 -3.54 -3.63
C ARG A 74 17.23 -2.83 -4.47
N SER A 75 16.86 -2.35 -5.65
CA SER A 75 17.74 -1.60 -6.54
C SER A 75 17.91 -0.12 -6.14
N LYS A 76 17.12 0.35 -5.16
CA LYS A 76 17.07 1.77 -4.74
C LYS A 76 16.73 2.71 -5.90
N ASP A 77 15.91 2.23 -6.83
CA ASP A 77 15.51 2.97 -8.03
C ASP A 77 14.22 3.76 -7.75
N ALA A 78 14.38 5.06 -7.52
CA ALA A 78 13.27 5.97 -7.23
C ALA A 78 12.25 6.09 -8.37
N ALA A 79 12.69 6.01 -9.63
CA ALA A 79 11.79 6.12 -10.77
C ALA A 79 10.96 4.85 -10.92
N ALA A 80 11.60 3.68 -10.80
CA ALA A 80 10.90 2.39 -10.79
C ALA A 80 9.95 2.28 -9.59
N PHE A 81 10.36 2.77 -8.42
CA PHE A 81 9.53 2.80 -7.22
C PHE A 81 8.27 3.64 -7.44
N ALA A 82 8.42 4.88 -7.93
CA ALA A 82 7.29 5.78 -8.12
C ALA A 82 6.27 5.24 -9.16
N LYS A 83 6.78 4.57 -10.19
CA LYS A 83 5.95 3.85 -11.17
C LYS A 83 5.19 2.70 -10.52
N ALA A 84 5.88 1.79 -9.82
CA ALA A 84 5.28 0.63 -9.19
C ALA A 84 4.29 1.00 -8.07
N TYR A 85 4.55 2.09 -7.34
CA TYR A 85 3.62 2.64 -6.36
C TYR A 85 2.34 3.17 -7.02
N GLY A 86 2.47 3.85 -8.17
CA GLY A 86 1.33 4.27 -8.98
C GLY A 86 0.48 3.08 -9.42
N GLU A 87 1.11 2.02 -9.92
CA GLU A 87 0.44 0.78 -10.29
C GLU A 87 -0.32 0.14 -9.11
N LEU A 88 0.26 0.15 -7.91
CA LEU A 88 -0.43 -0.31 -6.70
C LEU A 88 -1.64 0.58 -6.35
N THR A 89 -1.49 1.90 -6.48
CA THR A 89 -2.58 2.86 -6.24
C THR A 89 -3.74 2.61 -7.20
N ASP A 90 -3.44 2.40 -8.48
CA ASP A 90 -4.43 2.10 -9.50
C ASP A 90 -5.12 0.75 -9.24
N ALA A 91 -4.37 -0.27 -8.81
CA ALA A 91 -4.92 -1.56 -8.39
C ALA A 91 -5.89 -1.44 -7.20
N CYS A 92 -5.55 -0.62 -6.19
CA CYS A 92 -6.46 -0.32 -5.08
C CYS A 92 -7.78 0.27 -5.59
N ASN A 93 -7.71 1.26 -6.48
CA ASN A 93 -8.88 1.91 -7.05
C ASN A 93 -9.71 0.96 -7.93
N SER A 94 -9.06 0.09 -8.72
CA SER A 94 -9.75 -0.93 -9.53
C SER A 94 -10.52 -1.92 -8.66
N CYS A 95 -9.93 -2.37 -7.54
CA CYS A 95 -10.62 -3.24 -6.59
C CYS A 95 -11.83 -2.55 -5.94
N HIS A 96 -11.66 -1.29 -5.51
CA HIS A 96 -12.78 -0.51 -4.97
C HIS A 96 -13.90 -0.33 -5.99
N GLN A 97 -13.60 -0.08 -7.26
CA GLN A 97 -14.61 0.01 -8.31
C GLN A 97 -15.35 -1.32 -8.51
N ALA A 98 -14.62 -2.44 -8.60
CA ALA A 98 -15.19 -3.77 -8.78
C ALA A 98 -16.15 -4.18 -7.64
N LEU A 99 -15.88 -3.68 -6.42
CA LEU A 99 -16.69 -3.93 -5.24
C LEU A 99 -17.75 -2.84 -4.98
N ASN A 100 -18.09 -2.01 -5.98
CA ASN A 100 -19.08 -0.92 -5.85
C ASN A 100 -18.73 0.15 -4.79
N HIS A 101 -17.44 0.32 -4.50
CA HIS A 101 -16.89 1.32 -3.58
C HIS A 101 -16.11 2.43 -4.29
N GLY A 102 -16.45 2.75 -5.56
CA GLY A 102 -15.73 3.74 -6.38
C GLY A 102 -15.71 5.18 -5.83
N VAL A 103 -16.51 5.47 -4.79
CA VAL A 103 -16.44 6.73 -4.03
C VAL A 103 -15.18 6.82 -3.16
N VAL A 104 -14.57 5.68 -2.81
CA VAL A 104 -13.31 5.61 -2.05
C VAL A 104 -12.14 5.64 -3.02
N LYS A 105 -11.58 6.83 -3.23
CA LYS A 105 -10.43 7.04 -4.13
C LYS A 105 -9.13 7.11 -3.35
N ILE A 106 -8.20 6.22 -3.68
CA ILE A 106 -6.84 6.23 -3.18
C ILE A 106 -5.98 7.07 -4.10
N GLY A 107 -5.17 7.96 -3.51
CA GLY A 107 -4.23 8.80 -4.23
C GLY A 107 -2.84 8.72 -3.59
N ARG A 108 -1.87 9.36 -4.26
CA ARG A 108 -0.56 9.61 -3.65
C ARG A 108 -0.73 10.67 -2.56
N PRO A 109 -0.18 10.47 -1.35
CA PRO A 109 -0.12 11.51 -0.34
C PRO A 109 0.59 12.75 -0.90
N ASP A 110 0.04 13.94 -0.62
CA ASP A 110 0.81 15.18 -0.71
C ASP A 110 1.92 15.12 0.35
N ASP A 111 3.10 15.64 0.00
CA ASP A 111 4.32 15.68 0.83
C ASP A 111 4.06 16.28 2.23
N LYS A 112 3.05 17.16 2.33
CA LYS A 112 2.73 17.92 3.54
C LYS A 112 1.96 17.10 4.60
N SER A 113 2.70 16.19 5.27
CA SER A 113 2.59 15.54 6.61
C SER A 113 1.24 15.26 7.29
N GLN A 114 1.13 14.08 7.96
CA GLN A 114 0.61 13.98 9.36
C GLN A 114 1.36 12.95 10.28
N SER A 115 2.66 12.70 10.04
CA SER A 115 3.67 12.19 11.01
C SER A 115 3.75 10.68 11.42
N ASP A 116 4.99 10.17 11.52
CA ASP A 116 5.49 9.06 12.39
C ASP A 116 6.61 9.52 13.37
N LEU A 117 6.68 10.84 13.61
CA LEU A 117 7.55 11.62 14.50
C LEU A 117 9.04 11.23 14.55
N ALA A 118 9.86 11.93 13.76
CA ALA A 118 11.22 12.28 14.16
C ALA A 118 11.18 13.63 14.92
N LEU A 119 11.10 13.58 16.25
CA LEU A 119 11.30 14.77 17.08
C LEU A 119 12.78 15.17 16.99
N HIS A 120 13.04 16.38 16.50
CA HIS A 120 14.37 16.97 16.50
C HIS A 120 14.99 16.85 17.89
N LYS A 121 16.26 16.41 17.98
CA LYS A 121 17.05 16.53 19.21
C LYS A 121 17.03 17.99 19.64
N ALA A 122 16.62 18.24 20.89
CA ALA A 122 16.78 19.52 21.55
C ALA A 122 18.26 19.97 21.51
N PRO A 123 18.53 21.29 21.49
CA PRO A 123 19.85 21.88 21.19
C PRO A 123 20.98 21.39 22.08
#